data_AF-A0A3E0INP9-F1
#
_entry.id   AF-A0A3E0INP9-F1
#
_cell.length_a   1.000
_cell.length_b   1.000
_cell.length_c   1.000
_cell.angle_alpha   90.00
_cell.angle_beta   90.00
_cell.angle_gamma   90.00
#
_symmetry.space_group_name_H-M   'P 1'
#
loop_
_entity.id
_entity.type
_entity.pdbx_description
1 polymer ?
#
loop_
_entity_poly.entity_id
_entity_poly.type
_entity_poly.pdbx_seq_one_letter_code
_entity_poly.pdbx_strand_id
1 'polypeptide(L)' 'MSDFTHINRQGHAKMVDVSNKDITKRTAIAHSSITVNVTIYEQITNNTNQKGNVLNTAQIA' A
#
# COMPACT_ATOMS: atom_id res chain seq x y z
N MET A 1 5.53 -24.37 -14.31
CA MET A 1 5.96 -23.86 -13.00
C MET A 1 6.31 -22.40 -13.19
N SER A 2 5.76 -21.50 -12.37
CA SER A 2 5.97 -20.06 -12.47
C SER A 2 7.31 -19.68 -11.84
N ASP A 3 8.31 -19.38 -12.67
CA ASP A 3 9.60 -18.88 -12.22
C ASP A 3 9.44 -17.46 -11.63
N PHE A 4 10.23 -17.14 -10.59
CA PHE A 4 10.26 -15.81 -10.00
C PHE A 4 10.87 -14.81 -10.99
N THR A 5 10.15 -13.73 -11.29
CA THR A 5 10.65 -12.68 -12.18
C THR A 5 11.51 -11.65 -11.45
N HIS A 6 11.22 -11.36 -10.18
CA HIS A 6 11.92 -10.35 -9.38
C HIS A 6 13.09 -10.90 -8.54
N ILE A 7 13.42 -12.18 -8.71
CA ILE A 7 14.53 -12.85 -7.99
C ILE A 7 15.52 -13.39 -9.05
N ASN A 8 16.81 -13.21 -8.83
CA ASN A 8 17.85 -13.76 -9.69
C ASN A 8 18.20 -15.22 -9.32
N ARG A 9 19.06 -15.88 -10.11
CA ARG A 9 19.46 -17.28 -9.85
C ARG A 9 20.26 -17.47 -8.54
N GLN A 10 20.76 -16.39 -7.96
CA GLN A 10 21.47 -16.38 -6.68
C GLN A 10 20.54 -16.10 -5.49
N GLY A 11 19.24 -15.90 -5.72
CA GLY A 11 18.25 -15.59 -4.67
C GLY A 11 18.16 -14.12 -4.30
N HIS A 12 18.89 -13.23 -4.96
CA HIS A 12 18.83 -11.79 -4.70
C HIS A 12 17.70 -11.11 -5.48
N ALA A 13 17.16 -10.02 -4.93
CA ALA A 13 16.21 -9.18 -5.62
C ALA A 13 16.83 -8.59 -6.90
N LYS A 14 16.07 -8.58 -7.99
CA LYS A 14 16.43 -7.90 -9.25
C LYS A 14 15.22 -7.13 -9.78
N MET A 15 15.47 -5.97 -10.37
CA MET A 15 14.47 -5.26 -11.16
C MET A 15 14.31 -5.96 -12.51
N VAL A 16 13.08 -6.21 -12.93
CA VAL A 16 12.79 -6.82 -14.24
C VAL A 16 12.93 -5.76 -15.31
N ASP A 17 13.73 -6.03 -16.34
CA ASP A 17 13.77 -5.19 -17.53
C ASP A 17 12.43 -5.30 -18.28
N VAL A 18 11.78 -4.16 -18.48
CA VAL A 18 10.49 -4.03 -19.17
C VAL A 18 10.59 -3.14 -20.42
N SER A 19 11.80 -2.81 -20.87
CA SER A 19 12.04 -1.84 -21.95
C SER A 19 11.40 -2.23 -23.28
N ASN A 20 11.26 -3.54 -23.54
CA ASN A 20 10.64 -4.08 -24.76
C ASN A 20 9.11 -4.20 -24.67
N LYS A 21 8.47 -3.76 -23.59
CA LYS A 21 7.01 -3.86 -23.43
C LYS A 21 6.34 -2.63 -24.02
N ASP A 22 5.23 -2.85 -24.73
CA ASP A 22 4.42 -1.76 -25.27
C ASP A 22 3.81 -0.89 -24.17
N ILE A 23 3.87 0.43 -24.40
CA ILE A 23 3.25 1.42 -23.53
C ILE A 23 1.73 1.29 -23.65
N THR A 24 1.10 1.02 -22.52
CA THR A 24 -0.35 0.78 -22.41
C THR A 24 -0.89 1.49 -21.18
N LYS A 25 -2.13 1.97 -21.22
CA LYS A 25 -2.80 2.52 -20.03
C LYS A 25 -3.11 1.37 -19.07
N ARG A 26 -2.63 1.47 -17.83
CA ARG A 26 -2.81 0.45 -16.79
C ARG A 26 -3.32 1.11 -15.53
N THR A 27 -4.32 0.49 -14.91
CA THR A 27 -4.89 0.93 -13.63
C THR A 27 -4.99 -0.29 -12.72
N ALA A 28 -4.72 -0.10 -11.43
CA ALA A 28 -4.96 -1.10 -10.40
C ALA A 28 -5.64 -0.42 -9.21
N ILE A 29 -6.48 -1.16 -8.50
CA ILE A 29 -7.16 -0.71 -7.28
C ILE A 29 -6.77 -1.69 -6.17
N ALA A 30 -6.33 -1.17 -5.03
CA ALA A 30 -6.04 -1.93 -3.82
C ALA A 30 -6.92 -1.43 -2.67
N HIS A 31 -7.16 -2.28 -1.69
CA HIS A 31 -7.92 -1.96 -0.49
C HIS A 31 -7.21 -2.54 0.74
N SER A 32 -7.31 -1.84 1.87
CA SER A 32 -6.79 -2.30 3.16
C SER A 32 -7.70 -1.79 4.28
N SER A 33 -7.61 -2.40 5.46
CA SER A 33 -8.32 -1.98 6.66
C SER A 33 -7.44 -2.15 7.90
N ILE A 34 -7.76 -1.39 8.95
CA ILE A 34 -7.09 -1.47 10.24
C ILE A 34 -8.16 -1.73 11.30
N THR A 35 -8.03 -2.84 12.03
CA THR A 35 -8.88 -3.12 13.18
C THR A 35 -8.41 -2.33 14.38
N VAL A 36 -9.34 -1.62 15.03
CA VAL A 36 -9.07 -0.80 16.21
C VAL A 36 -10.05 -1.14 17.33
N ASN A 37 -9.75 -0.72 18.55
CA ASN A 37 -10.68 -0.83 19.68
C ASN A 37 -11.73 0.30 19.64
N VAL A 38 -12.74 0.18 20.52
CA VAL A 38 -13.83 1.17 20.62
C VAL A 38 -13.34 2.57 20.93
N THR A 39 -12.33 2.71 21.80
CA THR A 39 -11.79 4.01 22.21
C THR A 39 -11.15 4.76 21.04
N ILE A 40 -10.36 4.09 20.22
CA ILE A 40 -9.73 4.69 19.03
C ILE A 40 -10.81 5.02 17.99
N TYR A 41 -11.77 4.13 17.79
CA TYR A 41 -12.89 4.37 16.89
C TYR A 41 -13.63 5.66 17.26
N GLU A 42 -14.04 5.80 18.53
CA GLU A 42 -14.74 7.00 19.03
C GLU A 42 -13.89 8.27 18.89
N GLN A 43 -12.58 8.19 19.16
CA GLN A 43 -11.67 9.33 19.00
C GLN A 43 -11.56 9.79 17.55
N ILE A 44 -11.55 8.85 16.60
CA ILE A 44 -11.52 9.15 15.17
C ILE A 44 -12.85 9.76 14.73
N THR A 45 -13.98 9.14 15.07
CA THR A 45 -15.30 9.60 14.62
C THR A 45 -15.69 10.95 15.23
N ASN A 46 -15.30 11.20 16.48
CA ASN A 46 -15.62 12.44 17.18
C ASN A 46 -14.53 13.51 17.02
N ASN A 47 -13.46 13.25 16.26
CA ASN A 47 -12.30 14.14 16.09
C ASN A 47 -11.66 14.60 17.42
N THR A 48 -11.66 13.75 18.44
CA THR A 48 -11.11 14.06 19.78
C THR A 48 -9.71 13.51 20.00
N ASN A 49 -9.09 12.93 18.97
CA ASN A 49 -7.73 12.43 19.06
C ASN A 49 -6.74 13.58 19.34
N GLN A 50 -5.81 13.37 20.27
CA GLN A 50 -4.81 14.37 20.68
C GLN A 50 -3.90 14.83 19.53
N LYS A 51 -3.73 13.99 18.50
CA LYS A 51 -2.92 14.31 17.31
C LYS A 51 -3.72 14.99 16.20
N GLY A 52 -4.99 15.34 16.45
CA GLY A 52 -5.89 15.92 15.46
C GLY A 52 -6.46 14.86 14.51
N ASN A 53 -6.78 15.27 13.28
CA ASN A 53 -7.41 14.40 12.29
C ASN A 53 -6.41 13.41 11.68
N VAL A 54 -6.41 12.18 12.20
CA VAL A 54 -5.51 11.11 11.77
C VAL A 54 -5.79 10.56 10.37
N LEU A 55 -7.03 10.65 9.87
CA LEU A 55 -7.39 10.16 8.54
C LEU A 55 -6.84 11.07 7.44
N ASN A 56 -6.89 12.38 7.65
CA ASN A 56 -6.31 13.34 6.69
C ASN A 56 -4.79 13.15 6.58
N THR A 57 -4.11 12.90 7.70
CA THR A 57 -2.68 12.56 7.68
C THR A 57 -2.43 11.26 6.92
N ALA A 58 -3.25 10.24 7.12
CA ALA A 58 -3.12 8.94 6.43
C ALA A 58 -3.40 9.02 4.92
N GLN A 59 -4.16 10.01 4.45
CA GLN A 59 -4.41 10.22 3.02
C GLN A 59 -3.19 10.78 2.27
N ILE A 60 -2.31 11.51 2.96
CA ILE A 60 -1.14 12.17 2.36
C ILE A 60 0.12 11.27 2.40
N ALA A 61 0.20 10.36 3.38
CA ALA A 61 1.30 9.42 3.55
C ALA A 61 1.37 8.37 2.43
#